data_AF-A0AAD8D0E2-F1
#
_entry.id   AF-A0AAD8D0E2-F1
#
_cell.length_a   1.000
_cell.length_b   1.000
_cell.length_c   1.000
_cell.angle_alpha   90.00
_cell.angle_beta   90.00
_cell.angle_gamma   90.00
#
_symmetry.space_group_name_H-M   'P 1'
#
loop_
_entity.id
_entity.type
_entity.pdbx_description
1 polymer ?
#
loop_
_entity_poly.entity_id
_entity_poly.type
_entity_poly.pdbx_seq_one_letter_code
_entity_poly.pdbx_strand_id
1 'polypeptide(L)' 'MAAVSTEKCDASGDDMLKLQFAPFSSALDAGFWHELTQKKLNDYRLDESPKSIKGHYFNGDPSGLPTTILGIQCI' A
#
# COMPACT_ATOMS: atom_id res chain seq x y z
N MET A 1 5.73 32.70 -19.38
CA MET A 1 4.25 32.56 -19.37
C MET A 1 3.88 31.74 -20.59
N ALA A 2 3.84 30.41 -20.47
CA ALA A 2 3.38 29.54 -21.55
C ALA A 2 1.88 29.33 -21.35
N ALA A 3 1.11 29.61 -22.41
CA ALA A 3 -0.34 29.51 -22.43
C ALA A 3 -0.78 28.06 -22.16
N VAL A 4 -1.62 27.88 -21.15
CA VAL A 4 -2.38 26.64 -20.98
C VAL A 4 -3.57 26.71 -21.94
N SER A 5 -3.48 25.99 -23.05
CA SER A 5 -4.62 25.77 -23.92
C SER A 5 -5.56 24.79 -23.21
N THR A 6 -6.67 25.30 -22.68
CA THR A 6 -7.77 24.46 -22.21
C THR A 6 -8.48 23.87 -23.42
N GLU A 7 -8.17 22.62 -23.74
CA GLU A 7 -9.01 21.77 -24.57
C GLU A 7 -10.32 21.49 -23.84
N LYS A 8 -11.43 21.97 -24.40
CA LYS A 8 -12.79 21.70 -23.92
C LYS A 8 -13.28 20.43 -24.59
N CYS A 9 -13.37 19.34 -23.82
CA CYS A 9 -13.98 18.10 -24.25
C CYS A 9 -15.45 18.11 -23.81
N ASP A 10 -16.38 18.24 -24.76
CA ASP A 10 -17.81 18.09 -24.50
C ASP A 10 -18.11 16.60 -24.23
N ALA A 11 -18.16 16.24 -22.94
CA ALA A 11 -18.52 14.90 -22.47
C ALA A 11 -20.04 14.85 -22.19
N SER A 12 -20.82 14.36 -23.15
CA SER A 12 -22.13 13.77 -22.83
C SER A 12 -21.89 12.40 -22.19
N GLY A 13 -21.78 12.37 -20.87
CA GLY A 13 -21.56 11.18 -20.03
C GLY A 13 -20.62 11.52 -18.86
N ASP A 14 -21.17 11.61 -17.64
CA ASP A 14 -20.55 12.04 -16.37
C ASP A 14 -19.35 11.18 -15.88
N ASP A 15 -18.77 10.33 -16.74
CA ASP A 15 -17.74 9.34 -16.42
C ASP A 15 -16.48 9.43 -17.31
N MET A 16 -16.32 10.52 -18.05
CA MET A 16 -15.11 10.73 -18.84
C MET A 16 -13.93 11.15 -17.94
N LEU A 17 -13.17 10.15 -17.48
CA LEU A 17 -11.82 10.23 -16.90
C LEU A 17 -11.72 10.70 -15.43
N LYS A 18 -12.47 10.05 -14.54
CA LYS A 18 -12.16 10.11 -13.10
C LYS A 18 -10.80 9.44 -12.86
N LEU A 19 -9.87 10.16 -12.23
CA LEU A 19 -8.57 9.63 -11.82
C LEU A 19 -8.79 8.39 -10.95
N GLN A 20 -8.21 7.24 -11.36
CA GLN A 20 -8.27 5.98 -10.63
C GLN A 20 -6.93 5.68 -9.99
N PHE A 21 -6.97 5.18 -8.76
CA PHE A 21 -5.80 4.74 -8.02
C PHE A 21 -5.79 3.21 -7.95
N ALA A 22 -4.64 2.60 -8.19
CA ALA A 22 -4.48 1.17 -7.95
C ALA A 22 -4.42 0.89 -6.44
N PRO A 23 -5.08 -0.17 -5.95
CA PRO A 23 -4.97 -0.56 -4.55
C PRO A 23 -3.57 -1.09 -4.25
N PHE A 24 -3.11 -0.87 -3.01
CA PHE A 24 -1.89 -1.49 -2.51
C PHE A 24 -2.12 -2.97 -2.17
N SER A 25 -1.15 -3.82 -2.50
CA SER A 25 -1.15 -5.21 -2.07
C SER A 25 -0.19 -5.36 -0.88
N SER A 26 -0.61 -6.02 0.19
CA SER A 26 0.28 -6.31 1.32
C SER A 26 0.94 -7.68 1.15
N ALA A 27 2.23 -7.79 1.46
CA ALA A 27 2.89 -9.08 1.63
C ALA A 27 3.51 -9.21 3.03
N LEU A 28 3.41 -10.42 3.56
CA LEU A 28 4.03 -10.82 4.81
C LEU A 28 5.06 -11.89 4.50
N ASP A 29 6.28 -11.71 5.01
CA ASP A 29 7.28 -12.78 4.99
C ASP A 29 6.98 -13.84 6.05
N ALA A 30 7.47 -15.07 5.88
CA ALA A 30 7.34 -16.11 6.89
C ALA A 30 7.94 -15.69 8.24
N GLY A 31 9.05 -14.93 8.23
CA GLY A 31 9.68 -14.38 9.42
C GLY A 31 8.75 -13.50 10.26
N PHE A 32 7.82 -12.78 9.64
CA PHE A 32 6.83 -11.96 10.35
C PHE A 32 6.01 -12.80 11.32
N TRP A 33 5.49 -13.95 10.87
CA TRP A 33 4.64 -14.81 11.70
C TRP A 33 5.41 -15.45 12.86
N HIS A 34 6.66 -15.84 12.60
CA HIS A 34 7.53 -16.40 13.63
C HIS A 34 7.84 -15.38 14.72
N GLU A 35 8.23 -14.17 14.33
CA GLU A 35 8.53 -13.08 15.27
C GLU A 35 7.28 -12.64 16.04
N LEU A 36 6.13 -12.51 15.35
CA LEU A 36 4.86 -12.17 15.98
C LEU A 36 4.45 -13.20 17.04
N THR A 37 4.64 -14.50 16.76
CA THR A 37 4.33 -15.57 17.70
C THR A 37 5.22 -15.49 18.95
N GLN A 38 6.52 -15.24 18.77
CA GLN A 38 7.45 -15.07 19.88
C GLN A 38 7.10 -13.85 20.74
N LYS A 39 6.84 -12.70 20.12
CA LYS A 39 6.44 -11.48 20.85
C LYS A 39 5.08 -11.63 21.53
N LYS A 40 4.12 -12.32 20.90
CA LYS A 40 2.81 -12.58 21.52
C LYS A 40 2.93 -13.41 22.78
N LEU A 41 3.79 -14.43 22.79
CA LEU A 41 3.99 -15.28 23.97
C LEU A 41 4.81 -14.59 25.07
N ASN A 42 5.92 -13.94 24.70
CA ASN A 42 6.88 -13.44 25.67
C ASN A 42 6.51 -12.06 26.23
N ASP A 43 6.13 -11.13 25.34
CA ASP A 43 6.00 -9.70 25.67
C ASP A 43 4.53 -9.28 25.80
N TYR A 44 3.68 -9.65 24.83
CA TYR A 44 2.30 -9.18 24.79
C TYR A 44 1.37 -10.02 25.68
N ARG A 45 1.57 -11.34 25.76
CA ARG A 45 0.72 -12.26 26.56
C ARG A 45 -0.77 -12.07 26.22
N LEU A 46 -1.56 -11.62 27.20
CA LEU A 46 -3.00 -11.33 27.06
C LEU A 46 -3.28 -9.88 26.64
N ASP A 47 -2.25 -9.07 26.42
CA ASP A 47 -2.41 -7.71 25.95
C ASP A 47 -2.88 -7.70 24.48
N GLU A 48 -3.97 -6.97 24.26
CA GLU A 48 -4.59 -6.74 22.95
C GLU A 48 -4.45 -5.28 22.50
N SER A 49 -3.65 -4.49 23.22
CA SER A 49 -3.36 -3.11 22.82
C SER A 49 -2.73 -3.06 21.41
N PRO A 50 -3.05 -2.04 20.60
CA PRO A 50 -2.47 -1.88 19.28
C PRO A 50 -0.94 -1.81 19.35
N LYS A 51 -0.26 -2.55 18.46
CA LYS A 51 1.20 -2.56 18.34
C LYS A 51 1.63 -1.83 17.09
N SER A 52 2.67 -1.01 17.22
CA SER A 52 3.30 -0.39 16.07
C SER A 52 3.96 -1.49 15.23
N ILE A 53 3.81 -1.41 13.91
CA ILE A 53 4.49 -2.26 12.93
C ILE A 53 5.16 -1.37 11.88
N LYS A 54 6.20 -1.85 11.21
CA LYS A 54 6.90 -1.10 10.16
C LYS A 54 6.65 -1.77 8.81
N GLY A 55 6.30 -0.98 7.80
CA GLY A 55 6.14 -1.46 6.43
C GLY A 55 7.25 -0.92 5.53
N HIS A 56 7.71 -1.73 4.59
CA HIS A 56 8.62 -1.34 3.53
C HIS A 56 7.91 -1.55 2.19
N TYR A 57 8.03 -0.60 1.28
CA TYR A 57 7.49 -0.73 -0.07
C TYR A 57 8.53 -0.27 -1.08
N PHE A 58 8.45 -0.80 -2.29
CA PHE A 58 9.37 -0.48 -3.37
C PHE A 58 8.60 -0.19 -4.67
N ASN A 59 9.04 0.84 -5.40
CA ASN A 59 8.39 1.35 -6.61
C ASN A 59 9.10 0.96 -7.92
N GLY A 60 9.86 -0.14 -7.95
CA GLY A 60 10.72 -0.47 -9.10
C GLY A 60 10.29 -1.68 -9.92
N ASP A 61 9.04 -2.14 -9.79
CA ASP A 61 8.55 -3.27 -10.59
C ASP A 61 8.46 -2.90 -12.09
N PRO A 62 8.68 -3.87 -13.00
CA PRO A 62 8.58 -3.64 -14.44
C PRO A 62 7.19 -3.13 -14.83
N SER A 63 7.16 -2.26 -15.83
CA SER A 63 5.94 -1.66 -16.38
C SER A 63 4.90 -2.73 -16.71
N GLY A 64 3.74 -2.68 -16.04
CA GLY A 64 2.61 -3.60 -16.26
C GLY A 64 2.27 -4.52 -15.09
N LEU A 65 3.10 -4.57 -14.05
CA LEU A 65 2.73 -5.21 -12.78
C LEU A 65 2.24 -4.15 -11.80
N PRO A 66 1.29 -4.48 -10.89
CA PRO A 66 0.92 -3.60 -9.79
C PRO A 66 2.14 -3.43 -8.90
N THR A 67 2.91 -2.38 -9.19
CA THR A 67 3.98 -1.91 -8.33
C THR A 67 3.36 -1.55 -7.00
N THR A 68 4.05 -1.87 -5.91
CA THR A 68 3.64 -1.66 -4.51
C THR A 68 3.07 -2.91 -3.83
N ILE A 69 3.94 -3.89 -3.65
CA ILE A 69 3.80 -4.79 -2.51
C ILE A 69 4.32 -4.06 -1.26
N LEU A 70 3.45 -3.86 -0.27
CA LEU A 70 3.81 -3.38 1.06
C LEU A 70 4.25 -4.58 1.92
N GLY A 71 5.55 -4.75 2.09
CA GLY A 71 6.15 -5.73 2.99
C GLY A 71 6.02 -5.28 4.45
N ILE A 72 5.40 -6.08 5.32
CA ILE A 72 5.22 -5.70 6.73
C ILE A 72 6.24 -6.46 7.61
N GLN A 73 6.91 -5.71 8.48
CA GLN A 73 7.90 -6.19 9.42
C GLN A 73 7.38 -6.05 10.86
N CYS A 74 7.56 -7.10 11.65
CA CYS A 74 7.30 -7.10 13.08
C CYS A 74 8.43 -6.32 13.79
N ILE A 75 8.08 -5.44 14.75
CA ILE A 75 9.05 -4.61 15.52
C ILE A 75 9.27 -5.26 16.87
#